data_AF-A0A7S0LPP8-F1
#
_entry.id   AF-A0A7S0LPP8-F1
#
_cell.length_a   1.000
_cell.length_b   1.000
_cell.length_c   1.000
_cell.angle_alpha   90.00
_cell.angle_beta   90.00
_cell.angle_gamma   90.00
#
_symmetry.space_group_name_H-M   'P 1'
#
loop_
_entity.id
_entity.type
_entity.pdbx_description
1 polymer ?
#
loop_
_entity_poly.entity_id
_entity_poly.type
_entity_poly.pdbx_seq_one_letter_code
_entity_poly.pdbx_strand_id
1 'polypeptide(L)'
;AGLKMAKSLKNFITISDVLERFSPRQIRFLFLLHRYHEPMEYSENSMAAAADLERRFSSFDSSLAARIAEAAAAPGAPVQKWGAAEFGLRGTFEEKRDAVHAALQNSIDTPTALKALEQLIRATNTYMGETSTVQGAPLLQTISRYFDRILGAFGLERLGGSGKASLSEGALATPLEVATALSAFRDDVRQRVIRSVQERSGGGGGDELSEELLTLCDTLRDVELPKLGLVVEDRASGVAQLTLDDPSRVLAEAERRAEAAAKAEAEREAKVAARVAQAAEEAARAAVPPLQMFEAQHDDLFGRGASYQDLDQDGLPTTDSAGEALSKSARKKLLKLMEKQKKAHQVHLASS
;
A
#
# COMPACT_ATOMS: atom_id res chain seq x y z
N ALA A 1 -1.95 26.23 25.28
CA ALA A 1 -0.57 26.53 25.73
C ALA A 1 -0.16 25.43 26.71
N GLY A 2 0.95 24.74 26.44
CA GLY A 2 1.42 23.65 27.30
C GLY A 2 1.96 24.15 28.64
N LEU A 3 1.81 23.36 29.70
CA LEU A 3 2.38 23.61 31.02
C LEU A 3 3.74 22.90 31.12
N LYS A 4 4.75 23.58 31.69
CA LYS A 4 6.06 22.96 31.96
C LYS A 4 5.87 21.73 32.85
N MET A 5 6.45 20.61 32.45
CA MET A 5 6.47 19.39 33.25
C MET A 5 7.35 19.59 34.49
N ALA A 6 6.78 19.50 35.70
CA ALA A 6 7.53 19.62 36.95
C ALA A 6 6.89 18.85 38.11
N LYS A 7 7.73 18.29 39.00
CA LYS A 7 7.26 17.64 40.23
C LYS A 7 6.43 18.57 41.11
N SER A 8 6.81 19.85 41.21
CA SER A 8 6.10 20.88 41.97
C SER A 8 4.69 21.17 41.44
N LEU A 9 4.50 21.04 40.12
CA LEU A 9 3.23 21.24 39.43
C LEU A 9 2.39 19.94 39.36
N LYS A 10 2.89 18.82 39.90
CA LYS A 10 2.27 17.48 39.86
C LYS A 10 1.85 17.02 38.46
N ASN A 11 2.47 17.56 37.41
CA ASN A 11 2.13 17.29 36.01
C ASN A 11 3.27 16.57 35.28
N PHE A 12 3.96 15.63 35.95
CA PHE A 12 5.06 14.85 35.36
C PHE A 12 4.63 13.42 35.07
N ILE A 13 5.28 12.83 34.07
CA ILE A 13 5.11 11.42 33.69
C ILE A 13 6.45 10.75 33.93
N THR A 14 6.46 9.57 34.55
CA THR A 14 7.71 8.84 34.75
C THR A 14 8.11 8.10 33.47
N ILE A 15 9.40 7.76 33.35
CA ILE A 15 9.88 6.95 32.23
C ILE A 15 9.17 5.59 32.23
N SER A 16 8.93 4.99 33.40
CA SER A 16 8.20 3.74 33.54
C SER A 16 6.79 3.85 32.95
N ASP A 17 6.04 4.91 33.25
CA ASP A 17 4.67 5.10 32.74
C ASP A 17 4.64 5.27 31.20
N VAL A 18 5.64 5.96 30.62
CA VAL A 18 5.73 6.12 29.15
C VAL A 18 6.10 4.79 28.49
N LEU A 19 6.97 4.01 29.11
CA LEU A 19 7.43 2.72 28.60
C LEU A 19 6.33 1.64 28.59
N GLU A 20 5.24 1.82 29.34
CA GLU A 20 4.06 0.96 29.23
C GLU A 20 3.34 1.11 27.88
N ARG A 21 3.53 2.25 27.19
CA ARG A 21 2.81 2.58 25.94
C ARG A 21 3.72 2.69 24.71
N PHE A 22 4.99 3.02 24.92
CA PHE A 22 5.93 3.31 23.84
C PHE A 22 7.28 2.64 24.08
N SER A 23 7.96 2.25 23.00
CA SER A 23 9.27 1.62 23.14
C SER A 23 10.35 2.64 23.53
N PRO A 24 11.44 2.22 24.21
CA PRO A 24 12.57 3.10 24.51
C PRO A 24 13.12 3.82 23.27
N ARG A 25 13.10 3.13 22.12
CA ARG A 25 13.58 3.65 20.84
C ARG A 25 12.68 4.76 20.31
N GLN A 26 11.35 4.62 20.43
CA GLN A 26 10.38 5.65 20.04
C GLN A 26 10.52 6.92 20.89
N ILE A 27 10.69 6.76 22.21
CA ILE A 27 10.96 7.89 23.12
C ILE A 27 12.27 8.59 22.74
N ARG A 28 13.29 7.83 22.36
CA ARG A 28 14.57 8.38 21.94
C ARG A 28 14.48 9.13 20.60
N PHE A 29 13.71 8.62 19.64
CA PHE A 29 13.37 9.34 18.41
C PHE A 29 12.61 10.64 18.69
N LEU A 30 11.70 10.66 19.67
CA LEU A 30 11.04 11.91 20.09
C LEU A 30 12.09 12.95 20.48
N PHE A 31 13.05 12.60 21.35
CA PHE A 31 14.06 13.57 21.77
C PHE A 31 14.95 14.06 20.62
N LEU A 32 15.26 13.20 19.64
CA LEU A 32 16.07 13.57 18.47
C LEU A 32 15.31 14.43 17.44
N LEU A 33 13.97 14.42 17.48
CA LEU A 33 13.12 15.29 16.66
C LEU A 33 13.12 16.75 17.15
N HIS A 34 13.69 17.02 18.32
CA HIS A 34 13.76 18.37 18.89
C HIS A 34 15.20 18.78 19.19
N ARG A 35 15.49 20.08 19.02
CA ARG A 35 16.80 20.63 19.37
C ARG A 35 16.97 20.66 20.88
N TYR A 36 18.16 20.31 21.35
CA TYR A 36 18.43 20.14 22.79
C TYR A 36 18.19 21.41 23.63
N HIS A 37 18.26 22.59 23.00
CA HIS A 37 18.11 23.88 23.67
C HIS A 37 16.71 24.52 23.48
N GLU A 38 15.84 23.88 22.70
CA GLU A 38 14.48 24.36 22.44
C GLU A 38 13.47 23.60 23.31
N PRO A 39 12.36 24.24 23.74
CA PRO A 39 11.32 23.55 24.49
C PRO A 39 10.62 22.49 23.61
N MET A 40 10.46 21.29 24.15
CA MET A 40 9.74 20.19 23.51
C MET A 40 8.34 20.04 24.13
N GLU A 41 7.33 19.95 23.28
CA GLU A 41 5.96 19.61 23.70
C GLU A 41 5.76 18.10 23.66
N TYR A 42 5.44 17.51 24.82
CA TYR A 42 5.03 16.12 24.89
C TYR A 42 3.51 16.01 24.69
N SER A 43 3.13 15.39 23.59
CA SER A 43 1.74 15.08 23.22
C SER A 43 1.66 13.71 22.54
N GLU A 44 0.45 13.12 22.49
CA GLU A 44 0.24 11.87 21.75
C GLU A 44 0.61 12.01 20.27
N ASN A 45 0.36 13.18 19.66
CA ASN A 45 0.73 13.46 18.28
C ASN A 45 2.25 13.48 18.07
N SER A 46 3.00 14.09 18.99
CA SER A 46 4.47 14.11 18.92
C SER A 46 5.07 12.71 19.07
N MET A 47 4.49 11.88 19.95
CA MET A 47 4.90 10.48 20.11
C MET A 47 4.53 9.62 18.90
N ALA A 48 3.36 9.86 18.29
CA ALA A 48 2.98 9.18 17.05
C ALA A 48 3.95 9.50 15.91
N ALA A 49 4.34 10.77 15.73
CA ALA A 49 5.34 11.16 14.74
C ALA A 49 6.70 10.51 14.98
N ALA A 50 7.14 10.40 16.25
CA ALA A 50 8.37 9.70 16.62
C ALA A 50 8.28 8.19 16.31
N ALA A 51 7.14 7.56 16.59
CA ALA A 51 6.91 6.15 16.29
C ALA A 51 6.88 5.88 14.78
N ASP A 52 6.27 6.75 13.99
CA ASP A 52 6.26 6.64 12.53
C ASP A 52 7.68 6.76 11.95
N LEU A 53 8.50 7.67 12.50
CA LEU A 53 9.88 7.82 12.07
C LEU A 53 10.70 6.57 12.43
N GLU A 54 10.56 6.06 13.66
CA GLU A 54 11.22 4.84 14.10
C GLU A 54 10.89 3.65 13.18
N ARG A 55 9.60 3.49 12.83
CA ARG A 55 9.12 2.45 11.92
C ARG A 55 9.72 2.58 10.52
N ARG A 56 9.81 3.81 9.97
CA ARG A 56 10.45 4.04 8.66
C ARG A 56 11.91 3.58 8.66
N PHE A 57 12.65 3.87 9.72
CA PHE A 57 14.04 3.44 9.85
C PHE A 57 14.14 1.91 10.01
N SER A 58 13.27 1.29 10.81
CA SER A 58 13.24 -0.18 11.00
C SER A 58 12.89 -0.93 9.70
N SER A 59 11.87 -0.46 8.97
CA SER A 59 11.48 -1.02 7.67
C SER A 59 12.59 -0.85 6.62
N PHE A 60 13.28 0.28 6.63
CA PHE A 60 14.43 0.51 5.76
C PHE A 60 15.60 -0.44 6.07
N ASP A 61 15.95 -0.61 7.35
CA ASP A 61 17.00 -1.54 7.79
C ASP A 61 16.69 -2.97 7.33
N SER A 62 15.44 -3.40 7.46
CA SER A 62 14.97 -4.72 7.02
C SER A 62 15.04 -4.86 5.49
N SER A 63 14.65 -3.82 4.76
CA SER A 63 14.69 -3.78 3.29
C SER A 63 16.11 -3.84 2.74
N LEU A 64 17.04 -3.11 3.37
CA LEU A 64 18.47 -3.13 3.06
C LEU A 64 19.08 -4.50 3.35
N ALA A 65 18.82 -5.06 4.53
CA ALA A 65 19.34 -6.36 4.93
C ALA A 65 18.91 -7.46 3.96
N ALA A 66 17.62 -7.48 3.59
CA ALA A 66 17.08 -8.41 2.60
C ALA A 66 17.77 -8.26 1.24
N ARG A 67 17.95 -7.02 0.75
CA ARG A 67 18.58 -6.78 -0.56
C ARG A 67 20.07 -7.13 -0.56
N ILE A 68 20.78 -6.92 0.55
CA ILE A 68 22.18 -7.31 0.70
C ILE A 68 22.32 -8.84 0.77
N ALA A 69 21.40 -9.53 1.44
CA ALA A 69 21.40 -10.99 1.53
C ALA A 69 21.10 -11.65 0.17
N GLU A 70 20.09 -11.14 -0.56
CA GLU A 70 19.80 -11.53 -1.94
C GLU A 70 21.04 -11.38 -2.84
N ALA A 71 21.84 -10.34 -2.57
CA ALA A 71 23.08 -10.12 -3.29
C ALA A 71 24.21 -11.07 -2.99
N ALA A 72 24.31 -11.52 -1.75
CA ALA A 72 25.26 -12.53 -1.35
C ALA A 72 24.90 -13.91 -1.92
N ALA A 73 23.60 -14.20 -2.08
CA ALA A 73 23.10 -15.49 -2.56
C ALA A 73 23.14 -15.66 -4.10
N ALA A 74 23.27 -14.57 -4.87
CA ALA A 74 23.26 -14.62 -6.32
C ALA A 74 24.53 -15.33 -6.89
N PRO A 75 24.38 -16.38 -7.70
CA PRO A 75 25.52 -17.15 -8.22
C PRO A 75 26.31 -16.34 -9.26
N GLY A 76 27.63 -16.24 -9.02
CA GLY A 76 28.60 -15.55 -9.87
C GLY A 76 28.48 -14.04 -9.74
N ALA A 77 29.25 -13.43 -8.83
CA ALA A 77 29.30 -11.98 -8.69
C ALA A 77 29.77 -11.36 -10.01
N PRO A 78 28.87 -10.80 -10.85
CA PRO A 78 29.32 -10.13 -12.05
C PRO A 78 30.15 -8.93 -11.59
N VAL A 79 31.20 -8.59 -12.35
CA VAL A 79 31.91 -7.33 -12.18
C VAL A 79 30.86 -6.22 -12.21
N GLN A 80 30.55 -5.63 -11.04
CA GLN A 80 29.54 -4.59 -10.92
C GLN A 80 30.07 -3.33 -11.57
N LYS A 81 29.74 -3.13 -12.85
CA LYS A 81 29.88 -1.84 -13.49
C LYS A 81 28.73 -0.96 -13.01
N TRP A 82 29.08 0.13 -12.35
CA TRP A 82 28.10 1.12 -11.92
C TRP A 82 27.48 1.79 -13.14
N GLY A 83 26.15 1.81 -13.20
CA GLY A 83 25.38 2.56 -14.17
C GLY A 83 25.01 3.94 -13.64
N ALA A 84 24.21 4.67 -14.43
CA ALA A 84 23.78 6.01 -14.09
C ALA A 84 22.99 6.06 -12.76
N ALA A 85 22.22 5.00 -12.45
CA ALA A 85 21.45 4.88 -11.21
C ALA A 85 22.35 4.77 -9.97
N GLU A 86 23.40 3.96 -10.01
CA GLU A 86 24.37 3.83 -8.91
C GLU A 86 25.15 5.13 -8.68
N PHE A 87 25.57 5.80 -9.76
CA PHE A 87 26.24 7.10 -9.65
C PHE A 87 25.31 8.17 -9.08
N GLY A 88 24.03 8.17 -9.48
CA GLY A 88 22.99 9.03 -8.92
C GLY A 88 22.83 8.81 -7.41
N LEU A 89 22.63 7.56 -6.98
CA LEU A 89 22.49 7.22 -5.57
C LEU A 89 23.75 7.56 -4.76
N ARG A 90 24.94 7.29 -5.31
CA ARG A 90 26.20 7.66 -4.66
C ARG A 90 26.32 9.17 -4.48
N GLY A 91 25.97 9.96 -5.50
CA GLY A 91 25.97 11.42 -5.41
C GLY A 91 25.03 11.91 -4.31
N THR A 92 23.80 11.38 -4.26
CA THR A 92 22.85 11.68 -3.19
C THR A 92 23.38 11.24 -1.82
N PHE A 93 24.02 10.08 -1.72
CA PHE A 93 24.64 9.62 -0.47
C PHE A 93 25.71 10.58 0.04
N GLU A 94 26.63 11.00 -0.84
CA GLU A 94 27.69 11.96 -0.48
C GLU A 94 27.09 13.32 -0.05
N GLU A 95 26.12 13.84 -0.80
CA GLU A 95 25.40 15.08 -0.46
C GLU A 95 24.72 14.99 0.91
N LYS A 96 23.96 13.92 1.18
CA LYS A 96 23.25 13.77 2.45
C LYS A 96 24.20 13.49 3.61
N ARG A 97 25.29 12.76 3.39
CA ARG A 97 26.34 12.56 4.39
C ARG A 97 26.94 13.89 4.83
N ASP A 98 27.25 14.77 3.88
CA ASP A 98 27.83 16.07 4.17
C ASP A 98 26.80 17.00 4.84
N ALA A 99 25.52 16.92 4.43
CA ALA A 99 24.43 17.63 5.10
C ALA A 99 24.22 17.19 6.56
N VAL A 100 24.28 15.88 6.86
CA VAL A 100 24.24 15.36 8.23
C VAL A 100 25.43 15.86 9.03
N HIS A 101 26.63 15.84 8.45
CA HIS A 101 27.84 16.34 9.13
C HIS A 101 27.73 17.82 9.48
N ALA A 102 27.30 18.66 8.53
CA ALA A 102 27.10 20.09 8.74
C ALA A 102 26.02 20.38 9.80
N ALA A 103 24.91 19.64 9.78
CA ALA A 103 23.85 19.77 10.78
C ALA A 103 24.35 19.45 12.19
N LEU A 104 25.14 18.38 12.36
CA LEU A 104 25.68 18.00 13.65
C LEU A 104 26.77 18.96 14.15
N GLN A 105 27.58 19.54 13.26
CA GLN A 105 28.54 20.60 13.61
C GLN A 105 27.84 21.89 14.04
N ASN A 106 26.68 22.19 13.46
CA ASN A 106 25.88 23.34 13.82
C ASN A 106 24.98 23.06 15.04
N SER A 107 25.55 23.18 16.24
CA SER A 107 24.80 23.06 17.50
C SER A 107 24.05 21.72 17.66
N ILE A 108 24.60 20.62 17.14
CA ILE A 108 24.04 19.28 17.27
C ILE A 108 22.57 19.25 16.78
N ASP A 109 22.32 19.80 15.57
CA ASP A 109 20.99 19.88 14.98
C ASP A 109 20.50 18.50 14.50
N THR A 110 20.08 17.67 15.46
CA THR A 110 19.58 16.31 15.23
C THR A 110 18.31 16.25 14.37
N PRO A 111 17.35 17.20 14.43
CA PRO A 111 16.19 17.19 13.54
C PRO A 111 16.59 17.32 12.07
N THR A 112 17.51 18.24 11.75
CA THR A 112 18.01 18.44 10.38
C THR A 112 18.80 17.23 9.90
N ALA A 113 19.62 16.62 10.78
CA ALA A 113 20.32 15.38 10.48
C ALA A 113 19.35 14.21 10.18
N LEU A 114 18.32 14.01 11.01
CA LEU A 114 17.29 12.99 10.79
C LEU A 114 16.54 13.20 9.47
N LYS A 115 16.22 14.45 9.13
CA LYS A 115 15.57 14.78 7.85
C LYS A 115 16.45 14.44 6.65
N ALA A 116 17.76 14.69 6.72
CA ALA A 116 18.71 14.30 5.67
C ALA A 116 18.83 12.78 5.55
N LEU A 117 18.82 12.05 6.66
CA LEU A 117 18.76 10.58 6.67
C LEU A 117 17.46 10.07 6.05
N GLU A 118 16.30 10.66 6.37
CA GLU A 118 15.02 10.26 5.76
C GLU A 118 15.01 10.48 4.24
N GLN A 119 15.62 11.57 3.76
CA GLN A 119 15.79 11.79 2.32
C GLN A 119 16.68 10.72 1.67
N LEU A 120 17.74 10.28 2.37
CA LEU A 120 18.60 9.18 1.91
C LEU A 120 17.84 7.83 1.90
N ILE A 121 17.00 7.56 2.90
CA ILE A 121 16.11 6.38 2.92
C ILE A 121 15.24 6.38 1.67
N ARG A 122 14.57 7.50 1.38
CA ARG A 122 13.69 7.63 0.20
C ARG A 122 14.44 7.37 -1.10
N ALA A 123 15.59 8.03 -1.30
CA ALA A 123 16.41 7.84 -2.51
C ALA A 123 16.89 6.38 -2.67
N THR A 124 17.28 5.75 -1.56
CA THR A 124 17.73 4.35 -1.57
C THR A 124 16.56 3.39 -1.86
N ASN A 125 15.37 3.64 -1.30
CA ASN A 125 14.18 2.85 -1.59
C ASN A 125 13.73 2.99 -3.05
N THR A 126 13.79 4.20 -3.62
CA THR A 126 13.55 4.42 -5.05
C THR A 126 14.54 3.63 -5.90
N TYR A 127 15.84 3.71 -5.59
CA TYR A 127 16.87 2.93 -6.28
C TYR A 127 16.62 1.43 -6.20
N MET A 128 16.27 0.91 -5.02
CA MET A 128 15.91 -0.50 -4.85
C MET A 128 14.65 -0.86 -5.64
N GLY A 129 13.65 0.01 -5.73
CA GLY A 129 12.43 -0.23 -6.50
C GLY A 129 12.64 -0.25 -8.01
N GLU A 130 13.50 0.63 -8.53
CA GLU A 130 13.79 0.76 -9.97
C GLU A 130 14.77 -0.31 -10.48
N THR A 131 15.67 -0.77 -9.61
CA THR A 131 16.72 -1.72 -9.97
C THR A 131 16.30 -3.13 -9.55
N SER A 132 15.85 -3.95 -10.50
CA SER A 132 15.55 -5.37 -10.27
C SER A 132 16.80 -6.24 -10.13
N THR A 133 17.95 -5.72 -10.54
CA THR A 133 19.22 -6.43 -10.49
C THR A 133 19.92 -6.24 -9.17
N VAL A 134 20.72 -7.24 -8.81
CA VAL A 134 21.57 -7.25 -7.63
C VAL A 134 22.83 -6.36 -7.78
N GLN A 135 22.75 -5.35 -8.65
CA GLN A 135 23.82 -4.41 -8.88
C GLN A 135 23.83 -3.38 -7.73
N GLY A 136 25.01 -2.88 -7.34
CA GLY A 136 25.13 -1.88 -6.27
C GLY A 136 25.15 -2.39 -4.82
N ALA A 137 25.17 -3.71 -4.57
CA ALA A 137 25.25 -4.26 -3.21
C ALA A 137 26.35 -3.65 -2.30
N PRO A 138 27.59 -3.37 -2.76
CA PRO A 138 28.62 -2.69 -1.96
C PRO A 138 28.25 -1.25 -1.58
N LEU A 139 27.52 -0.53 -2.44
CA LEU A 139 27.02 0.81 -2.14
C LEU A 139 25.94 0.72 -1.05
N LEU A 140 24.99 -0.21 -1.17
CA LEU A 140 23.98 -0.47 -0.14
C LEU A 140 24.59 -0.87 1.20
N GLN A 141 25.63 -1.72 1.21
CA GLN A 141 26.38 -2.04 2.43
C GLN A 141 27.08 -0.83 3.04
N THR A 142 27.59 0.09 2.21
CA THR A 142 28.22 1.33 2.66
C THR A 142 27.19 2.26 3.30
N ILE A 143 26.02 2.39 2.68
CA ILE A 143 24.88 3.13 3.23
C ILE A 143 24.44 2.50 4.56
N SER A 144 24.24 1.19 4.62
CA SER A 144 23.87 0.45 5.85
C SER A 144 24.84 0.74 6.99
N ARG A 145 26.15 0.61 6.76
CA ARG A 145 27.19 0.90 7.76
C ARG A 145 27.18 2.36 8.21
N TYR A 146 26.85 3.29 7.31
CA TYR A 146 26.73 4.71 7.66
C TYR A 146 25.52 4.97 8.57
N PHE A 147 24.35 4.40 8.23
CA PHE A 147 23.17 4.46 9.10
C PHE A 147 23.48 3.89 10.48
N ASP A 148 24.11 2.72 10.55
CA ASP A 148 24.50 2.09 11.84
C ASP A 148 25.40 2.99 12.68
N ARG A 149 26.38 3.64 12.06
CA ARG A 149 27.26 4.57 12.75
C ARG A 149 26.51 5.79 13.31
N ILE A 150 25.63 6.40 12.51
CA ILE A 150 24.91 7.61 12.93
C ILE A 150 23.83 7.28 13.98
N LEU A 151 23.06 6.21 13.76
CA LEU A 151 22.06 5.72 14.72
C LEU A 151 22.73 5.28 16.02
N GLY A 152 23.88 4.61 15.96
CA GLY A 152 24.71 4.28 17.13
C GLY A 152 25.16 5.54 17.88
N ALA A 153 25.61 6.59 17.17
CA ALA A 153 25.94 7.87 17.79
C ALA A 153 24.73 8.54 18.48
N PHE A 154 23.53 8.35 17.93
CA PHE A 154 22.28 8.78 18.56
C PHE A 154 21.81 7.83 19.66
N GLY A 155 22.46 6.69 19.91
CA GLY A 155 22.07 5.67 20.88
C GLY A 155 20.83 4.88 20.47
N LEU A 156 20.57 4.79 19.17
CA LEU A 156 19.52 3.97 18.55
C LEU A 156 20.13 2.68 18.00
N GLU A 157 20.88 1.95 18.83
CA GLU A 157 21.53 0.71 18.41
C GLU A 157 20.50 -0.30 17.87
N ARG A 158 20.92 -1.08 16.87
CA ARG A 158 20.11 -2.18 16.34
C ARG A 158 19.90 -3.21 17.45
N LEU A 159 18.66 -3.48 17.81
CA LEU A 159 18.28 -4.69 18.53
C LEU A 159 18.66 -5.89 17.64
N GLY A 160 19.86 -6.45 17.84
CA GLY A 160 20.40 -7.59 17.09
C GLY A 160 21.53 -7.29 16.09
N GLY A 161 21.98 -6.04 15.94
CA GLY A 161 23.06 -5.72 15.02
C GLY A 161 24.41 -5.56 15.72
N SER A 162 25.20 -6.63 15.78
CA SER A 162 26.68 -6.64 15.99
C SER A 162 27.25 -5.68 17.06
N GLY A 163 26.47 -5.24 18.04
CA GLY A 163 26.99 -4.79 19.31
C GLY A 163 27.50 -6.02 20.02
N LYS A 164 28.65 -5.92 20.69
CA LYS A 164 29.17 -6.93 21.62
C LYS A 164 28.21 -7.10 22.81
N ALA A 165 26.99 -7.53 22.58
CA ALA A 165 26.21 -8.26 23.56
C ALA A 165 26.96 -9.57 23.71
N SER A 166 27.61 -9.71 24.87
CA SER A 166 28.29 -10.90 25.36
C SER A 166 27.70 -12.16 24.74
N LEU A 167 28.45 -12.79 23.83
CA LEU A 167 28.17 -14.15 23.37
C LEU A 167 28.26 -15.06 24.59
N SER A 168 27.14 -15.29 25.27
CA SER A 168 27.02 -16.46 26.12
C SER A 168 26.84 -17.66 25.20
N GLU A 169 27.85 -18.53 25.16
CA GLU A 169 27.73 -19.89 24.66
C GLU A 169 26.47 -20.54 25.26
N GLY A 170 25.48 -20.83 24.41
CA GLY A 170 24.17 -21.34 24.81
C GLY A 170 22.96 -20.48 24.43
N ALA A 171 23.11 -19.49 23.55
CA ALA A 171 21.97 -18.68 23.10
C ALA A 171 20.94 -19.55 22.34
N LEU A 172 19.75 -19.69 22.93
CA LEU A 172 18.53 -20.10 22.23
C LEU A 172 18.38 -19.26 20.96
N ALA A 173 17.92 -19.87 19.87
CA ALA A 173 17.70 -19.17 18.61
C ALA A 173 16.86 -17.90 18.84
N THR A 174 17.28 -16.78 18.26
CA THR A 174 16.53 -15.53 18.42
C THR A 174 15.14 -15.67 17.78
N PRO A 175 14.10 -15.01 18.28
CA PRO A 175 12.77 -15.06 17.66
C PRO A 175 12.79 -14.72 16.15
N LEU A 176 13.73 -13.85 15.74
CA LEU A 176 13.96 -13.49 14.34
C LEU A 176 14.58 -14.63 13.52
N GLU A 177 15.51 -15.41 14.08
CA GLU A 177 16.06 -16.61 13.44
C GLU A 177 14.98 -17.68 13.23
N VAL A 178 14.11 -17.90 14.23
CA VAL A 178 12.99 -18.84 14.13
C VAL A 178 11.98 -18.37 13.07
N ALA A 179 11.67 -17.07 13.05
CA ALA A 179 10.79 -16.48 12.04
C ALA A 179 11.38 -16.59 10.62
N THR A 180 12.69 -16.41 10.49
CA THR A 180 13.41 -16.54 9.21
C THR A 180 13.36 -17.98 8.71
N ALA A 181 13.58 -18.96 9.60
CA ALA A 181 13.47 -20.37 9.25
C ALA A 181 12.04 -20.78 8.84
N LEU A 182 11.02 -20.29 9.55
CA LEU A 182 9.61 -20.51 9.20
C LEU A 182 9.23 -19.87 7.87
N SER A 183 9.70 -18.64 7.61
CA SER A 183 9.46 -17.96 6.34
C SER A 183 10.14 -18.69 5.18
N ALA A 184 11.39 -19.14 5.36
CA ALA A 184 12.10 -19.91 4.35
C ALA A 184 11.39 -21.24 4.04
N PHE A 185 10.91 -21.95 5.08
CA PHE A 185 10.11 -23.17 4.89
C PHE A 185 8.82 -22.89 4.12
N ARG A 186 8.09 -21.82 4.46
CA ARG A 186 6.87 -21.40 3.75
C ARG A 186 7.16 -21.10 2.27
N ASP A 187 8.23 -20.35 2.00
CA ASP A 187 8.64 -20.00 0.63
C ASP A 187 8.99 -21.25 -0.18
N ASP A 188 9.68 -22.22 0.41
CA ASP A 188 10.03 -23.50 -0.21
C ASP A 188 8.78 -24.34 -0.55
N VAL A 189 7.81 -24.41 0.37
CA VAL A 189 6.53 -25.10 0.14
C VAL A 189 5.77 -24.42 -1.00
N ARG A 190 5.64 -23.10 -0.97
CA ARG A 190 4.94 -22.31 -1.99
C ARG A 190 5.56 -22.51 -3.38
N GLN A 191 6.88 -22.42 -3.49
CA GLN A 191 7.56 -22.61 -4.78
C GLN A 191 7.39 -24.03 -5.33
N ARG A 192 7.45 -25.06 -4.47
CA ARG A 192 7.24 -26.46 -4.88
C ARG A 192 5.80 -26.71 -5.34
N VAL A 193 4.82 -26.13 -4.67
CA VAL A 193 3.41 -26.21 -5.07
C VAL A 193 3.20 -25.53 -6.42
N ILE A 194 3.66 -24.28 -6.60
CA ILE A 194 3.54 -23.54 -7.87
C ILE A 194 4.20 -24.31 -9.02
N ARG A 195 5.41 -24.84 -8.82
CA ARG A 195 6.08 -25.67 -9.84
C ARG A 195 5.26 -26.91 -10.18
N SER A 196 4.70 -27.59 -9.18
CA SER A 196 3.90 -28.79 -9.40
C SER A 196 2.60 -28.52 -10.15
N VAL A 197 1.97 -27.36 -9.95
CA VAL A 197 0.76 -26.93 -10.67
C VAL A 197 1.11 -26.58 -12.12
N GLN A 198 2.20 -25.85 -12.35
CA GLN A 198 2.66 -25.50 -13.71
C GLN A 198 3.05 -26.74 -14.54
N GLU A 199 3.74 -27.71 -13.94
CA GLU A 199 4.13 -28.97 -14.59
C GLU A 199 2.93 -29.91 -14.87
N ARG A 200 1.81 -29.75 -14.16
CA ARG A 200 0.61 -30.61 -14.25
C ARG A 200 -0.53 -30.05 -15.10
N SER A 201 -0.24 -29.12 -16.01
CA SER A 201 -1.20 -28.49 -16.95
C SER A 201 -1.92 -29.47 -17.93
N GLY A 202 -2.04 -30.77 -17.62
CA GLY A 202 -2.72 -31.80 -18.39
C GLY A 202 -3.51 -32.85 -17.60
N GLY A 203 -3.78 -32.72 -16.29
CA GLY A 203 -4.59 -33.72 -15.57
C GLY A 203 -5.09 -33.30 -14.19
N GLY A 204 -6.40 -33.03 -14.08
CA GLY A 204 -7.09 -32.45 -12.93
C GLY A 204 -7.33 -33.40 -11.75
N GLY A 205 -6.29 -33.66 -10.95
CA GLY A 205 -6.44 -34.44 -9.70
C GLY A 205 -5.57 -33.98 -8.53
N GLY A 206 -4.86 -32.85 -8.64
CA GLY A 206 -3.97 -32.34 -7.60
C GLY A 206 -4.25 -30.89 -7.17
N ASP A 207 -5.37 -30.31 -7.59
CA ASP A 207 -5.72 -28.89 -7.31
C ASP A 207 -6.04 -28.68 -5.83
N GLU A 208 -6.92 -29.49 -5.24
CA GLU A 208 -7.37 -29.27 -3.84
C GLU A 208 -6.23 -29.28 -2.83
N LEU A 209 -5.34 -30.28 -2.85
CA LEU A 209 -4.19 -30.34 -1.91
C LEU A 209 -3.20 -29.18 -2.13
N SER A 210 -3.06 -28.71 -3.37
CA SER A 210 -2.19 -27.57 -3.70
C SER A 210 -2.81 -26.26 -3.22
N GLU A 211 -4.11 -26.08 -3.42
CA GLU A 211 -4.89 -24.95 -2.93
C GLU A 211 -4.92 -24.91 -1.39
N GLU A 212 -5.13 -26.05 -0.72
CA GLU A 212 -5.10 -26.17 0.74
C GLU A 212 -3.73 -25.80 1.32
N LEU A 213 -2.64 -26.28 0.71
CA LEU A 213 -1.28 -25.93 1.14
C LEU A 213 -0.97 -24.44 0.94
N LEU A 214 -1.42 -23.84 -0.16
CA LEU A 214 -1.29 -22.40 -0.37
C LEU A 214 -2.11 -21.61 0.66
N THR A 215 -3.33 -22.06 0.95
CA THR A 215 -4.21 -21.45 1.97
C THR A 215 -3.59 -21.51 3.36
N LEU A 216 -2.92 -22.62 3.71
CA LEU A 216 -2.17 -22.76 4.97
C LEU A 216 -0.97 -21.81 5.02
N CYS A 217 -0.25 -21.62 3.91
CA CYS A 217 0.85 -20.67 3.83
C CYS A 217 0.37 -19.22 4.01
N ASP A 218 -0.76 -18.86 3.40
CA ASP A 218 -1.37 -17.54 3.52
C ASP A 218 -1.93 -17.34 4.93
N THR A 219 -2.51 -18.37 5.56
CA THR A 219 -2.93 -18.32 6.99
C THR A 219 -1.74 -18.05 7.91
N LEU A 220 -0.62 -18.74 7.72
CA LEU A 220 0.60 -18.49 8.49
C LEU A 220 1.08 -17.04 8.33
N ARG A 221 1.05 -16.53 7.09
CA ARG A 221 1.51 -15.18 6.74
C ARG A 221 0.63 -14.06 7.29
N ASP A 222 -0.68 -14.17 7.11
CA ASP A 222 -1.62 -13.06 7.27
C ASP A 222 -2.37 -13.14 8.61
N VAL A 223 -2.34 -14.29 9.30
CA VAL A 223 -3.06 -14.52 10.56
C VAL A 223 -2.12 -14.85 11.72
N GLU A 224 -1.23 -15.83 11.58
CA GLU A 224 -0.44 -16.31 12.72
C GLU A 224 0.80 -15.46 13.02
N LEU A 225 1.61 -15.15 12.01
CA LEU A 225 2.82 -14.33 12.19
C LEU A 225 2.52 -12.89 12.64
N PRO A 226 1.45 -12.21 12.16
CA PRO A 226 1.03 -10.90 12.64
C PRO A 226 0.74 -10.83 14.14
N LYS A 227 0.15 -11.89 14.72
CA LYS A 227 -0.12 -12.00 16.18
C LYS A 227 1.17 -12.01 17.02
N LEU A 228 2.30 -12.34 16.40
CA LEU A 228 3.61 -12.36 17.02
C LEU A 228 4.42 -11.09 16.70
N GLY A 229 3.82 -10.11 16.00
CA GLY A 229 4.52 -8.90 15.57
C GLY A 229 5.42 -9.10 14.35
N LEU A 230 5.28 -10.23 13.65
CA LEU A 230 6.08 -10.56 12.47
C LEU A 230 5.28 -10.26 11.20
N VAL A 231 5.80 -9.39 10.36
CA VAL A 231 5.23 -9.03 9.05
C VAL A 231 6.08 -9.64 7.94
N VAL A 232 5.44 -10.40 7.06
CA VAL A 232 6.09 -11.06 5.92
C VAL A 232 5.61 -10.46 4.60
N GLU A 233 6.52 -9.82 3.87
CA GLU A 233 6.28 -9.23 2.56
C GLU A 233 6.95 -10.05 1.46
N ASP A 234 6.13 -10.67 0.61
CA ASP A 234 6.61 -11.45 -0.53
C ASP A 234 7.26 -10.54 -1.57
N ARG A 235 8.45 -10.94 -2.04
CA ARG A 235 9.15 -10.27 -3.13
C ARG A 235 9.15 -11.13 -4.39
N ALA A 236 9.31 -10.47 -5.55
CA ALA A 236 9.34 -11.12 -6.85
C ALA A 236 10.51 -12.12 -7.03
N SER A 237 11.57 -12.01 -6.20
CA SER A 237 12.70 -12.94 -6.20
C SER A 237 12.43 -14.25 -5.44
N GLY A 238 11.28 -14.36 -4.76
CA GLY A 238 10.87 -15.58 -4.06
C GLY A 238 11.41 -15.72 -2.64
N VAL A 239 12.21 -14.78 -2.15
CA VAL A 239 12.62 -14.68 -0.73
C VAL A 239 11.81 -13.56 -0.07
N ALA A 240 11.03 -13.88 0.96
CA ALA A 240 10.23 -12.88 1.65
C ALA A 240 11.06 -11.95 2.55
N GLN A 241 10.62 -10.70 2.66
CA GLN A 241 11.14 -9.74 3.62
C GLN A 241 10.39 -9.87 4.94
N LEU A 242 11.14 -10.01 6.04
CA LEU A 242 10.62 -10.05 7.40
C LEU A 242 10.84 -8.71 8.10
N THR A 243 9.80 -8.21 8.75
CA THR A 243 9.86 -7.04 9.63
C THR A 243 9.26 -7.40 10.99
N LEU A 244 9.91 -6.99 12.08
CA LEU A 244 9.41 -7.14 13.45
C LEU A 244 8.85 -5.80 13.94
N ASP A 245 7.62 -5.80 14.46
CA ASP A 245 6.93 -4.63 15.00
C ASP A 245 6.01 -5.06 16.18
N ASP A 246 5.33 -4.11 16.81
CA ASP A 246 4.43 -4.38 17.95
C ASP A 246 3.20 -5.22 17.51
N PRO A 247 2.92 -6.38 18.15
CA PRO A 247 1.83 -7.27 17.74
C PRO A 247 0.45 -6.60 17.68
N SER A 248 0.13 -5.73 18.64
CA SER A 248 -1.18 -5.09 18.71
C SER A 248 -1.40 -4.15 17.53
N ARG A 249 -0.32 -3.50 17.07
CA ARG A 249 -0.34 -2.58 15.94
C ARG A 249 -0.34 -3.31 14.61
N VAL A 250 0.45 -4.37 14.49
CA VAL A 250 0.48 -5.22 13.29
C VAL A 250 -0.91 -5.81 13.02
N LEU A 251 -1.60 -6.28 14.05
CA LEU A 251 -2.98 -6.77 13.94
C LEU A 251 -3.95 -5.66 13.48
N ALA A 252 -3.88 -4.46 14.09
CA ALA A 252 -4.72 -3.33 13.69
C ALA A 252 -4.46 -2.81 12.25
N GLU A 253 -3.24 -2.99 11.74
CA GLU A 253 -2.93 -2.69 10.34
C GLU A 253 -3.40 -3.79 9.38
N ALA A 254 -3.26 -5.06 9.79
CA ALA A 254 -3.80 -6.20 9.06
C ALA A 254 -5.33 -6.10 8.92
N GLU A 255 -6.04 -5.75 9.99
CA GLU A 255 -7.48 -5.50 9.98
C GLU A 255 -7.86 -4.35 9.04
N ARG A 256 -7.19 -3.19 9.14
CA ARG A 256 -7.44 -2.07 8.22
C ARG A 256 -7.17 -2.43 6.76
N ARG A 257 -6.15 -3.24 6.49
CA ARG A 257 -5.83 -3.71 5.14
C ARG A 257 -6.90 -4.68 4.63
N ALA A 258 -7.41 -5.56 5.50
CA ALA A 258 -8.51 -6.47 5.18
C ALA A 258 -9.81 -5.70 4.90
N GLU A 259 -10.15 -4.70 5.71
CA GLU A 259 -11.31 -3.82 5.50
C GLU A 259 -11.19 -3.04 4.17
N ALA A 260 -10.01 -2.50 3.89
CA ALA A 260 -9.75 -1.78 2.64
C ALA A 260 -9.85 -2.71 1.42
N ALA A 261 -9.35 -3.95 1.52
CA ALA A 261 -9.47 -4.96 0.48
C ALA A 261 -10.94 -5.34 0.24
N ALA A 262 -11.70 -5.62 1.30
CA ALA A 262 -13.13 -5.94 1.21
C ALA A 262 -13.95 -4.78 0.61
N LYS A 263 -13.63 -3.53 0.99
CA LYS A 263 -14.27 -2.35 0.40
C LYS A 263 -13.93 -2.19 -1.09
N ALA A 264 -12.69 -2.43 -1.47
CA ALA A 264 -12.26 -2.35 -2.87
C ALA A 264 -12.91 -3.45 -3.73
N GLU A 265 -13.08 -4.65 -3.19
CA GLU A 265 -13.80 -5.75 -3.82
C GLU A 265 -15.29 -5.41 -3.99
N ALA A 266 -15.96 -4.97 -2.93
CA ALA A 266 -17.35 -4.53 -2.99
C ALA A 266 -17.55 -3.37 -3.99
N GLU A 267 -16.61 -2.43 -4.08
CA GLU A 267 -16.66 -1.34 -5.08
C GLU A 267 -16.50 -1.87 -6.51
N ARG A 268 -15.62 -2.86 -6.73
CA ARG A 268 -15.47 -3.52 -8.04
C ARG A 268 -16.73 -4.26 -8.43
N GLU A 269 -17.31 -5.04 -7.53
CA GLU A 269 -18.57 -5.75 -7.74
C GLU A 269 -19.72 -4.78 -8.05
N ALA A 270 -19.85 -3.70 -7.27
CA ALA A 270 -20.86 -2.67 -7.51
C ALA A 270 -20.68 -1.98 -8.88
N LYS A 271 -19.43 -1.72 -9.30
CA LYS A 271 -19.13 -1.17 -10.64
C LYS A 271 -19.49 -2.14 -11.76
N VAL A 272 -19.23 -3.43 -11.59
CA VAL A 272 -19.62 -4.47 -12.55
C VAL A 272 -21.14 -4.57 -12.63
N ALA A 273 -21.83 -4.64 -11.49
CA ALA A 273 -23.29 -4.70 -11.41
C ALA A 273 -23.95 -3.46 -12.05
N ALA A 274 -23.44 -2.26 -11.78
CA ALA A 274 -23.94 -1.02 -12.39
C ALA A 274 -23.74 -1.00 -13.91
N ARG A 275 -22.61 -1.50 -14.43
CA ARG A 275 -22.37 -1.62 -15.87
C ARG A 275 -23.32 -2.62 -16.52
N VAL A 276 -23.57 -3.75 -15.88
CA VAL A 276 -24.52 -4.77 -16.36
C VAL A 276 -25.95 -4.19 -16.37
N ALA A 277 -26.36 -3.49 -15.32
CA ALA A 277 -27.67 -2.86 -15.24
C ALA A 277 -27.86 -1.76 -16.29
N GLN A 278 -26.85 -0.88 -16.48
CA GLN A 278 -26.88 0.15 -17.51
C GLN A 278 -26.96 -0.46 -18.92
N ALA A 279 -26.16 -1.49 -19.20
CA ALA A 279 -26.19 -2.18 -20.49
C ALA A 279 -27.56 -2.84 -20.74
N ALA A 280 -28.19 -3.41 -19.71
CA ALA A 280 -29.53 -3.98 -19.80
C ALA A 280 -30.60 -2.91 -20.07
N GLU A 281 -30.53 -1.75 -19.41
CA GLU A 281 -31.45 -0.63 -19.64
C GLU A 281 -31.28 -0.03 -21.04
N GLU A 282 -30.04 0.14 -21.51
CA GLU A 282 -29.74 0.62 -22.86
C GLU A 282 -30.22 -0.37 -23.93
N ALA A 283 -30.06 -1.68 -23.70
CA ALA A 283 -30.59 -2.72 -24.58
C ALA A 283 -32.12 -2.71 -24.60
N ALA A 284 -32.79 -2.57 -23.45
CA ALA A 284 -34.24 -2.46 -23.35
C ALA A 284 -34.77 -1.23 -24.08
N ARG A 285 -34.10 -0.07 -23.94
CA ARG A 285 -34.41 1.14 -24.70
C ARG A 285 -34.23 0.92 -26.19
N ALA A 286 -33.13 0.30 -26.62
CA ALA A 286 -32.83 0.06 -28.04
C ALA A 286 -33.80 -0.95 -28.68
N ALA A 287 -34.42 -1.84 -27.90
CA ALA A 287 -35.44 -2.78 -28.40
C ALA A 287 -36.77 -2.09 -28.77
N VAL A 288 -37.06 -0.90 -28.26
CA VAL A 288 -38.33 -0.19 -28.52
C VAL A 288 -38.36 0.37 -29.96
N PRO A 289 -39.38 0.04 -30.78
CA PRO A 289 -39.55 0.61 -32.12
C PRO A 289 -39.68 2.14 -32.09
N PRO A 290 -39.08 2.88 -33.06
CA PRO A 290 -39.07 4.34 -33.04
C PRO A 290 -40.47 4.99 -33.05
N LEU A 291 -41.45 4.36 -33.70
CA LEU A 291 -42.83 4.85 -33.78
C LEU A 291 -43.60 4.72 -32.45
N GLN A 292 -43.22 3.75 -31.61
CA GLN A 292 -43.86 3.47 -30.33
C GLN A 292 -43.15 4.16 -29.17
N MET A 293 -42.02 4.84 -29.45
CA MET A 293 -41.16 5.45 -28.45
C MET A 293 -41.93 6.39 -27.49
N PHE A 294 -42.96 7.10 -27.97
CA PHE A 294 -43.72 8.10 -27.20
C PHE A 294 -45.04 7.59 -26.62
N GLU A 295 -45.28 6.27 -26.66
CA GLU A 295 -46.42 5.65 -25.98
C GLU A 295 -46.22 5.63 -24.46
N ALA A 296 -47.32 5.70 -23.71
CA ALA A 296 -47.32 5.79 -22.25
C ALA A 296 -46.58 4.63 -21.57
N GLN A 297 -46.61 3.42 -22.16
CA GLN A 297 -45.93 2.23 -21.64
C GLN A 297 -44.41 2.31 -21.66
N HIS A 298 -43.83 3.28 -22.39
CA HIS A 298 -42.38 3.49 -22.48
C HIS A 298 -41.92 4.77 -21.77
N ASP A 299 -42.80 5.48 -21.07
CA ASP A 299 -42.46 6.74 -20.41
C ASP A 299 -41.38 6.54 -19.34
N ASP A 300 -41.49 5.50 -18.51
CA ASP A 300 -40.49 5.17 -17.48
C ASP A 300 -39.13 4.80 -18.10
N LEU A 301 -39.14 4.01 -19.18
CA LEU A 301 -37.94 3.58 -19.90
C LEU A 301 -37.15 4.74 -20.51
N PHE A 302 -37.83 5.82 -20.91
CA PHE A 302 -37.20 7.01 -21.48
C PHE A 302 -37.14 8.20 -20.50
N GLY A 303 -37.48 7.99 -19.23
CA GLY A 303 -37.43 9.01 -18.18
C GLY A 303 -38.39 10.17 -18.38
N ARG A 304 -39.57 9.91 -18.97
CA ARG A 304 -40.62 10.90 -19.19
C ARG A 304 -41.56 10.93 -17.99
N GLY A 305 -41.70 12.09 -17.35
CA GLY A 305 -42.56 12.25 -16.16
C GLY A 305 -44.06 12.37 -16.46
N ALA A 306 -44.48 12.52 -17.72
CA ALA A 306 -45.88 12.61 -18.13
C ALA A 306 -46.06 12.12 -19.58
N SER A 307 -47.18 11.42 -19.84
CA SER A 307 -47.54 10.90 -21.15
C SER A 307 -48.09 11.98 -22.08
N TYR A 308 -47.88 11.80 -23.38
CA TYR A 308 -48.51 12.61 -24.42
C TYR A 308 -49.91 12.07 -24.74
N GLN A 309 -50.89 12.94 -25.00
CA GLN A 309 -52.28 12.50 -25.24
C GLN A 309 -52.52 12.07 -26.69
N ASP A 310 -52.10 12.88 -27.67
CA ASP A 310 -52.35 12.61 -29.09
C ASP A 310 -51.05 12.44 -29.88
N LEU A 311 -50.92 11.34 -30.64
CA LEU A 311 -49.81 11.04 -31.55
C LEU A 311 -50.27 11.23 -33.01
N ASP A 312 -49.40 11.76 -33.88
CA ASP A 312 -49.67 11.82 -35.32
C ASP A 312 -49.35 10.49 -36.03
N GLN A 313 -49.62 10.43 -37.35
CA GLN A 313 -49.41 9.23 -38.18
C GLN A 313 -47.92 8.80 -38.25
N ASP A 314 -47.00 9.71 -37.91
CA ASP A 314 -45.56 9.46 -37.86
C ASP A 314 -45.07 9.13 -36.43
N GLY A 315 -45.99 8.95 -35.47
CA GLY A 315 -45.71 8.61 -34.08
C GLY A 315 -45.19 9.77 -33.24
N LEU A 316 -45.29 11.02 -33.71
CA LEU A 316 -44.88 12.20 -32.94
C LEU A 316 -46.02 12.77 -32.08
N PRO A 317 -45.73 13.13 -30.83
CA PRO A 317 -46.66 13.85 -29.98
C PRO A 317 -47.15 15.17 -30.60
N THR A 318 -48.46 15.38 -30.53
CA THR A 318 -49.14 16.56 -31.05
C THR A 318 -49.64 17.50 -29.96
N THR A 319 -50.10 16.94 -28.84
CA THR A 319 -50.55 17.62 -27.63
C THR A 319 -49.70 17.18 -26.44
N ASP A 320 -49.58 18.05 -25.43
CA ASP A 320 -48.94 17.70 -24.16
C ASP A 320 -49.92 16.99 -23.20
N SER A 321 -49.47 16.69 -21.97
CA SER A 321 -50.29 16.01 -20.96
C SER A 321 -51.54 16.80 -20.51
N ALA A 322 -51.63 18.10 -20.84
CA ALA A 322 -52.76 18.97 -20.55
C ALA A 322 -53.68 19.18 -21.78
N GLY A 323 -53.36 18.58 -22.92
CA GLY A 323 -54.08 18.76 -24.18
C GLY A 323 -53.71 20.02 -24.95
N GLU A 324 -52.64 20.73 -24.54
CA GLU A 324 -52.17 21.93 -25.27
C GLU A 324 -51.28 21.54 -26.45
N ALA A 325 -51.42 22.26 -27.57
CA ALA A 325 -50.66 21.98 -28.78
C ALA A 325 -49.16 22.25 -28.60
N LEU A 326 -48.32 21.25 -28.87
CA LEU A 326 -46.88 21.37 -28.72
C LEU A 326 -46.28 22.39 -29.71
N SER A 327 -45.42 23.28 -29.21
CA SER A 327 -44.74 24.29 -30.03
C SER A 327 -43.87 23.65 -31.12
N LYS A 328 -43.67 24.36 -32.24
CA LYS A 328 -42.79 23.92 -33.36
C LYS A 328 -41.36 23.59 -32.90
N SER A 329 -40.86 24.28 -31.88
CA SER A 329 -39.53 24.03 -31.29
C SER A 329 -39.50 22.73 -30.48
N ALA A 330 -40.57 22.44 -29.71
CA ALA A 330 -40.70 21.21 -28.94
C ALA A 330 -40.81 19.98 -29.86
N ARG A 331 -41.65 20.04 -30.90
CA ARG A 331 -41.76 18.97 -31.91
C ARG A 331 -40.43 18.68 -32.62
N LYS A 332 -39.65 19.71 -32.96
CA LYS A 332 -38.32 19.54 -33.57
C LYS A 332 -37.33 18.84 -32.63
N LYS A 333 -37.45 19.01 -31.30
CA LYS A 333 -36.64 18.28 -30.31
C LYS A 333 -37.06 16.80 -30.23
N LEU A 334 -38.36 16.52 -30.22
CA LEU A 334 -38.90 15.16 -30.22
C LEU A 334 -38.51 14.38 -31.49
N LEU A 335 -38.55 15.03 -32.65
CA LEU A 335 -38.11 14.44 -33.92
C LEU A 335 -36.61 14.06 -33.90
N LYS A 336 -35.76 14.90 -33.29
CA LYS A 336 -34.33 14.56 -33.11
C LYS A 336 -34.11 13.38 -32.17
N LEU A 337 -34.94 13.23 -31.14
CA LEU A 337 -34.89 12.09 -30.22
C LEU A 337 -35.33 10.80 -30.91
N MET A 338 -36.39 10.85 -31.72
CA MET A 338 -36.87 9.73 -32.52
C MET A 338 -35.85 9.27 -33.57
N GLU A 339 -35.17 10.19 -34.24
CA GLU A 339 -34.08 9.87 -35.18
C GLU A 339 -32.86 9.24 -34.49
N LYS A 340 -32.56 9.64 -33.25
CA LYS A 340 -31.51 9.01 -32.44
C LYS A 340 -31.91 7.58 -32.05
N GLN A 341 -33.16 7.38 -31.65
CA GLN A 341 -33.71 6.07 -31.33
C GLN A 341 -33.76 5.14 -32.55
N LYS A 342 -34.11 5.67 -33.72
CA LYS A 342 -34.09 4.91 -34.99
C LYS A 342 -32.71 4.33 -35.30
N LYS A 343 -31.64 5.09 -35.07
CA LYS A 343 -30.27 4.57 -35.22
C LYS A 343 -29.93 3.50 -34.18
N ALA A 344 -30.32 3.71 -32.92
CA ALA A 344 -30.09 2.73 -31.86
C ALA A 344 -30.84 1.41 -32.09
N HIS A 345 -32.11 1.49 -32.50
CA HIS A 345 -32.95 0.33 -32.82
C HIS A 345 -32.46 -0.42 -34.06
N GLN A 346 -31.98 0.28 -35.10
CA GLN A 346 -31.35 -0.36 -36.25
C GLN A 346 -30.07 -1.13 -35.89
N VAL A 347 -29.25 -0.58 -35.00
CA VAL A 347 -28.06 -1.27 -34.50
C VAL A 347 -28.47 -2.51 -33.68
N HIS A 348 -29.49 -2.40 -32.83
CA HIS A 348 -30.03 -3.53 -32.07
C HIS A 348 -30.54 -4.65 -32.98
N LEU A 349 -31.35 -4.33 -33.99
CA LEU A 349 -31.86 -5.30 -34.97
C LEU A 349 -30.75 -5.96 -35.81
N ALA A 350 -29.61 -5.29 -36.00
CA ALA A 350 -28.45 -5.86 -36.68
C ALA A 350 -27.58 -6.73 -35.76
N SER A 351 -27.76 -6.63 -34.44
CA SER A 351 -26.98 -7.35 -33.42
C SER A 351 -27.73 -8.49 -32.72
N SER A 352 -29.07 -8.56 -32.89
CA SER A 352 -29.97 -9.60 -32.36
C SER A 352 -30.20 -10.71 -33.38
#